data_AF-A0A848SSG7-F1
#
_entry.id   AF-A0A848SSG7-F1
#
_cell.length_a   1.000
_cell.length_b   1.000
_cell.length_c   1.000
_cell.angle_alpha   90.00
_cell.angle_beta   90.00
_cell.angle_gamma   90.00
#
_symmetry.space_group_name_H-M   'P 1'
#
loop_
_entity.id
_entity.type
_entity.pdbx_description
1 polymer ?
#
loop_
_entity_poly.entity_id
_entity_poly.type
_entity_poly.pdbx_seq_one_letter_code
_entity_poly.pdbx_strand_id
1 'polypeptide(L)'
;MSRIKHLRSIDFLKTGSTLLLIVVLALNVHSQATIDSSGDNKYFYYSDRAVLHEFDTTLLNQEEYNFIQRKGIEYRNLGNLGSAAYPLQLKIRQETGFDHGLHNYDLYRLEWDSMKLFQLHYPFVQIKYLLGLKSESIFSASHAQRVTKNFDYGVNFFRLNSEGVYKNQKNLQNNFTLYTRIRSSGRRYEAIAKMLMNDMELQENGGLVEDIFDTSITIINRSILEVNLEEAKSDINELAFGLEQSFSLGFKNEYILDSITVSEWVPTFVFTYDAVFRRDKFIYRDFAQDQDFYDKFGIFTDSLEFRQRHSTVEQTFSLSNTGIRRIGDRQETLPLLFDAALTYRYHNISQRSDEQFNNLSIHGGISSNPNDKSRIIYGTYGSAYISGYNRGDIKLSVRLGYDMQKAGRIETEVNLINKSPNYIQQRLESELFWLNDFKNVRQLEYRFRYTLPRQDFNVGVSYFNIGNYTYYGLDGFPKQTSSDLNGVILRLKKDFKLGNRFHLDNSLVYQVYSLDQDVLSKPKIYSENSLYYLGFLFNRALQASFGVDFRIASKYYMPLYLPVTGTFYSQEKLIIENYPSIDLFANVKIDALRLFFKVNNVSQGLIKEGTYSSKYYPFDERSFRFGLSWMFKN
;
A
#
# COMPACT_ATOMS: atom_id res chain seq x y z
N MET A 1 -18.56 -48.02 0.68
CA MET A 1 -17.92 -47.74 -0.64
C MET A 1 -18.79 -46.75 -1.39
N SER A 2 -18.34 -45.81 -2.22
CA SER A 2 -17.11 -44.99 -2.30
C SER A 2 -17.42 -43.81 -3.27
N ARG A 3 -16.52 -42.84 -3.47
CA ARG A 3 -16.62 -41.77 -4.51
C ARG A 3 -17.81 -40.77 -4.44
N ILE A 4 -17.94 -40.01 -3.36
CA ILE A 4 -18.25 -38.56 -3.47
C ILE A 4 -17.36 -37.78 -2.49
N LYS A 5 -16.21 -37.28 -2.98
CA LYS A 5 -15.36 -36.25 -2.34
C LYS A 5 -14.15 -35.96 -3.25
N HIS A 6 -14.28 -35.00 -4.17
CA HIS A 6 -13.18 -34.21 -4.75
C HIS A 6 -13.74 -33.13 -5.70
N LEU A 7 -14.32 -32.07 -5.12
CA LEU A 7 -14.41 -30.76 -5.76
C LEU A 7 -13.44 -29.85 -5.00
N ARG A 8 -12.20 -29.74 -5.48
CA ARG A 8 -11.24 -28.73 -5.01
C ARG A 8 -11.52 -27.42 -5.74
N SER A 9 -11.43 -26.31 -5.01
CA SER A 9 -11.60 -24.95 -5.52
C SER A 9 -10.37 -24.48 -6.30
N ILE A 10 -10.21 -24.92 -7.55
CA ILE A 10 -9.25 -24.37 -8.52
C ILE A 10 -9.94 -24.28 -9.89
N ASP A 11 -9.93 -23.07 -10.48
CA ASP A 11 -9.83 -22.73 -11.93
C ASP A 11 -10.55 -21.43 -12.32
N PHE A 12 -11.50 -20.93 -11.51
CA PHE A 12 -12.26 -19.69 -11.82
C PHE A 12 -11.36 -18.45 -12.04
N LEU A 13 -10.17 -18.42 -11.39
CA LEU A 13 -9.16 -17.36 -11.57
C LEU A 13 -8.21 -17.57 -12.77
N LYS A 14 -8.20 -18.75 -13.41
CA LYS A 14 -7.41 -18.99 -14.64
C LYS A 14 -8.18 -18.63 -15.91
N THR A 15 -9.48 -18.92 -15.94
CA THR A 15 -10.37 -18.49 -17.05
C THR A 15 -10.85 -17.05 -16.89
N GLY A 16 -10.80 -16.50 -15.66
CA GLY A 16 -11.29 -15.18 -15.32
C GLY A 16 -10.67 -14.01 -16.11
N SER A 17 -9.39 -14.08 -16.49
CA SER A 17 -8.75 -13.02 -17.31
C SER A 17 -9.36 -12.91 -18.70
N THR A 18 -9.56 -14.05 -19.38
CA THR A 18 -10.20 -14.12 -20.70
C THR A 18 -11.68 -13.76 -20.62
N LEU A 19 -12.39 -14.22 -19.60
CA LEU A 19 -13.80 -13.88 -19.34
C LEU A 19 -13.98 -12.38 -19.05
N LEU A 20 -13.13 -11.77 -18.23
CA LEU A 20 -13.18 -10.34 -17.94
C LEU A 20 -12.90 -9.50 -19.20
N LEU A 21 -11.93 -9.91 -20.04
CA LEU A 21 -11.66 -9.27 -21.31
C LEU A 21 -12.88 -9.32 -22.25
N ILE A 22 -13.52 -10.49 -22.38
CA ILE A 22 -14.73 -10.67 -23.20
C ILE A 22 -15.90 -9.85 -22.66
N VAL A 23 -16.12 -9.81 -21.34
CA VAL A 23 -17.19 -9.03 -20.71
C VAL A 23 -16.96 -7.52 -20.91
N VAL A 24 -15.74 -7.03 -20.70
CA VAL A 24 -15.41 -5.61 -20.93
C VAL A 24 -15.55 -5.23 -22.41
N LEU A 25 -15.15 -6.10 -23.34
CA LEU A 25 -15.35 -5.86 -24.77
C LEU A 25 -16.84 -5.88 -25.18
N ALA A 26 -17.63 -6.83 -24.64
CA ALA A 26 -19.06 -6.95 -24.95
C ALA A 26 -19.90 -5.77 -24.41
N LEU A 27 -19.61 -5.31 -23.18
CA LEU A 27 -20.33 -4.20 -22.54
C LEU A 27 -20.13 -2.86 -23.27
N ASN A 28 -19.01 -2.67 -23.98
CA ASN A 28 -18.76 -1.47 -24.77
C ASN A 28 -19.69 -1.32 -26.00
N VAL A 29 -20.39 -2.38 -26.43
CA VAL A 29 -21.17 -2.38 -27.69
C VAL A 29 -22.59 -1.80 -27.51
N HIS A 30 -23.13 -1.76 -26.28
CA HIS A 30 -24.58 -1.57 -26.05
C HIS A 30 -24.93 -0.47 -25.01
N SER A 31 -24.22 0.66 -25.00
CA SER A 31 -24.54 1.76 -24.06
C SER A 31 -24.28 3.17 -24.61
N GLN A 32 -25.18 3.67 -25.47
CA GLN A 32 -25.30 5.11 -25.72
C GLN A 32 -26.21 5.75 -24.65
N ALA A 33 -25.62 6.08 -23.50
CA ALA A 33 -26.24 6.98 -22.53
C ALA A 33 -25.80 8.42 -22.81
N THR A 34 -26.74 9.37 -22.84
CA THR A 34 -26.41 10.79 -23.02
C THR A 34 -25.64 11.32 -21.81
N ILE A 35 -24.45 11.84 -22.06
CA ILE A 35 -23.50 12.29 -21.05
C ILE A 35 -23.41 13.82 -21.09
N ASP A 36 -23.52 14.42 -19.91
CA ASP A 36 -23.21 15.84 -19.71
C ASP A 36 -21.69 16.05 -19.94
N SER A 37 -21.35 16.83 -20.96
CA SER A 37 -20.04 16.83 -21.61
C SER A 37 -19.00 17.75 -20.95
N SER A 38 -19.30 18.29 -19.77
CA SER A 38 -18.56 19.35 -19.11
C SER A 38 -17.66 18.90 -17.95
N GLY A 39 -16.92 17.78 -18.10
CA GLY A 39 -15.90 17.39 -17.12
C GLY A 39 -15.04 16.18 -17.48
N ASP A 40 -13.76 16.21 -17.07
CA ASP A 40 -12.90 15.02 -17.07
C ASP A 40 -13.33 14.02 -15.98
N ASN A 41 -13.11 12.72 -16.21
CA ASN A 41 -13.31 11.71 -15.17
C ASN A 41 -12.30 11.90 -14.02
N LYS A 42 -12.74 11.66 -12.79
CA LYS A 42 -11.90 11.71 -11.57
C LYS A 42 -12.09 10.47 -10.70
N TYR A 43 -11.28 10.30 -9.66
CA TYR A 43 -11.46 9.28 -8.64
C TYR A 43 -11.04 9.77 -7.26
N PHE A 44 -11.54 9.12 -6.21
CA PHE A 44 -11.08 9.32 -4.83
C PHE A 44 -10.82 7.96 -4.17
N TYR A 45 -10.06 7.98 -3.08
CA TYR A 45 -9.83 6.79 -2.25
C TYR A 45 -10.90 6.70 -1.18
N TYR A 46 -11.25 5.49 -0.76
CA TYR A 46 -12.30 5.25 0.24
C TYR A 46 -12.10 6.07 1.53
N SER A 47 -10.84 6.15 1.98
CA SER A 47 -10.38 6.88 3.17
C SER A 47 -10.23 8.39 3.01
N ASP A 48 -9.93 8.87 1.79
CA ASP A 48 -9.83 10.31 1.49
C ASP A 48 -10.77 10.67 0.33
N ARG A 49 -12.01 10.97 0.71
CA ARG A 49 -13.10 11.36 -0.19
C ARG A 49 -13.09 12.85 -0.53
N ALA A 50 -12.29 13.64 0.18
CA ALA A 50 -12.17 15.08 -0.04
C ALA A 50 -11.19 15.39 -1.18
N VAL A 51 -10.18 14.54 -1.38
CA VAL A 51 -9.21 14.67 -2.47
C VAL A 51 -9.68 13.93 -3.74
N LEU A 52 -10.16 14.71 -4.71
CA LEU A 52 -10.41 14.21 -6.07
C LEU A 52 -9.10 14.16 -6.87
N HIS A 53 -8.66 12.96 -7.20
CA HIS A 53 -7.55 12.69 -8.10
C HIS A 53 -7.99 12.70 -9.57
N GLU A 54 -7.19 13.31 -10.42
CA GLU A 54 -7.30 13.21 -11.87
C GLU A 54 -6.55 11.96 -12.36
N PHE A 55 -6.94 11.44 -13.52
CA PHE A 55 -6.23 10.30 -14.11
C PHE A 55 -4.90 10.74 -14.70
N ASP A 56 -3.80 10.18 -14.18
CA ASP A 56 -2.48 10.42 -14.74
C ASP A 56 -2.40 9.93 -16.20
N THR A 57 -2.15 10.89 -17.10
CA THR A 57 -1.92 10.69 -18.53
C THR A 57 -0.52 11.17 -18.96
N THR A 58 0.36 11.48 -18.01
CA THR A 58 1.72 11.95 -18.25
C THR A 58 2.67 10.81 -18.64
N LEU A 59 3.95 11.13 -18.83
CA LEU A 59 5.04 10.16 -19.06
C LEU A 59 5.96 9.97 -17.86
N LEU A 60 5.64 10.58 -16.72
CA LEU A 60 6.44 10.47 -15.51
C LEU A 60 6.19 9.11 -14.85
N ASN A 61 7.24 8.50 -14.30
CA ASN A 61 7.17 7.34 -13.41
C ASN A 61 6.40 6.13 -13.99
N GLN A 62 6.31 5.98 -15.31
CA GLN A 62 5.65 4.82 -15.94
C GLN A 62 6.50 3.54 -15.77
N GLU A 63 7.81 3.74 -15.64
CA GLU A 63 8.86 2.79 -15.29
C GLU A 63 8.86 2.36 -13.81
N GLU A 64 8.14 3.06 -12.93
CA GLU A 64 7.96 2.72 -11.50
C GLU A 64 6.83 1.71 -11.28
N TYR A 65 6.80 0.65 -12.11
CA TYR A 65 5.81 -0.42 -12.01
C TYR A 65 5.87 -1.14 -10.64
N ASN A 66 7.09 -1.37 -10.13
CA ASN A 66 7.36 -2.11 -8.91
C ASN A 66 7.01 -1.27 -7.67
N PHE A 67 6.13 -1.80 -6.82
CA PHE A 67 5.66 -1.13 -5.60
C PHE A 67 6.80 -0.76 -4.64
N ILE A 68 7.89 -1.54 -4.59
CA ILE A 68 9.05 -1.29 -3.71
C ILE A 68 10.00 -0.19 -4.23
N GLN A 69 9.84 0.22 -5.50
CA GLN A 69 10.71 1.19 -6.19
C GLN A 69 10.03 2.56 -6.41
N ARG A 70 8.82 2.79 -5.89
CA ARG A 70 8.09 4.05 -6.12
C ARG A 70 8.69 5.20 -5.33
N LYS A 71 8.83 6.37 -5.97
CA LYS A 71 9.45 7.58 -5.38
C LYS A 71 8.90 7.88 -3.97
N GLY A 72 9.77 7.86 -2.97
CA GLY A 72 9.48 8.12 -1.55
C GLY A 72 8.92 6.94 -0.76
N ILE A 73 8.77 5.74 -1.34
CA ILE A 73 8.24 4.54 -0.66
C ILE A 73 9.19 3.35 -0.89
N GLU A 74 10.40 3.45 -0.32
CA GLU A 74 11.49 2.52 -0.59
C GLU A 74 11.59 1.33 0.38
N TYR A 75 11.69 0.14 -0.22
CA TYR A 75 11.70 -1.16 0.42
C TYR A 75 12.70 -2.11 -0.26
N ARG A 76 13.11 -3.16 0.45
CA ARG A 76 13.76 -4.35 -0.14
C ARG A 76 12.87 -5.56 0.04
N ASN A 77 12.80 -6.39 -0.99
CA ASN A 77 12.09 -7.67 -1.10
C ASN A 77 13.06 -8.85 -0.83
N LEU A 78 12.61 -10.08 -1.06
CA LEU A 78 13.43 -11.31 -1.04
C LEU A 78 13.99 -11.69 -2.43
N GLY A 79 14.36 -10.70 -3.26
CA GLY A 79 14.97 -10.96 -4.57
C GLY A 79 14.01 -11.47 -5.66
N ASN A 80 12.69 -11.38 -5.42
CA ASN A 80 11.67 -11.58 -6.44
C ASN A 80 10.49 -10.62 -6.22
N LEU A 81 9.85 -10.18 -7.29
CA LEU A 81 8.66 -9.34 -7.25
C LEU A 81 7.50 -10.07 -6.54
N GLY A 82 6.79 -9.40 -5.63
CA GLY A 82 5.69 -9.97 -4.83
C GLY A 82 6.11 -10.68 -3.54
N SER A 83 7.41 -10.95 -3.34
CA SER A 83 7.92 -11.54 -2.09
C SER A 83 7.93 -10.53 -0.93
N ALA A 84 7.92 -11.05 0.31
CA ALA A 84 7.91 -10.25 1.52
C ALA A 84 8.95 -9.12 1.50
N ALA A 85 8.59 -7.94 2.01
CA ALA A 85 9.42 -6.75 1.88
C ALA A 85 9.40 -5.84 3.11
N TYR A 86 10.56 -5.26 3.43
CA TYR A 86 10.77 -4.36 4.57
C TYR A 86 11.24 -2.97 4.12
N PRO A 87 10.85 -1.89 4.82
CA PRO A 87 11.19 -0.53 4.42
C PRO A 87 12.65 -0.18 4.80
N LEU A 88 13.31 0.64 3.98
CA LEU A 88 14.65 1.17 4.25
C LEU A 88 14.60 2.34 5.24
N GLN A 89 13.60 3.23 5.13
CA GLN A 89 13.28 4.17 6.20
C GLN A 89 12.58 3.42 7.35
N LEU A 90 12.82 3.81 8.59
CA LEU A 90 11.93 3.42 9.69
C LEU A 90 10.49 3.91 9.41
N LYS A 91 9.53 2.98 9.49
CA LYS A 91 8.09 3.28 9.44
C LYS A 91 7.48 3.08 10.82
N ILE A 92 6.96 4.15 11.40
CA ILE A 92 6.22 4.14 12.66
C ILE A 92 4.75 3.91 12.32
N ARG A 93 4.22 2.72 12.63
CA ARG A 93 2.82 2.37 12.35
C ARG A 93 1.87 3.07 13.33
N GLN A 94 1.00 3.92 12.79
CA GLN A 94 0.15 4.85 13.54
C GLN A 94 -1.29 4.34 13.75
N GLU A 95 -1.54 3.07 13.43
CA GLU A 95 -2.83 2.41 13.55
C GLU A 95 -3.02 1.85 14.97
N THR A 96 -4.24 1.90 15.50
CA THR A 96 -4.61 1.55 16.89
C THR A 96 -5.78 0.57 16.92
N GLY A 97 -5.81 -0.34 17.90
CA GLY A 97 -6.77 -1.43 17.98
C GLY A 97 -6.19 -2.76 17.49
N PHE A 98 -7.07 -3.70 17.13
CA PHE A 98 -6.62 -5.03 16.74
C PHE A 98 -5.78 -5.00 15.47
N ASP A 99 -4.59 -5.61 15.56
CA ASP A 99 -3.55 -5.59 14.54
C ASP A 99 -2.97 -7.01 14.44
N HIS A 100 -3.12 -7.68 13.30
CA HIS A 100 -2.89 -9.13 13.18
C HIS A 100 -1.42 -9.53 13.02
N GLY A 101 -0.51 -8.57 12.77
CA GLY A 101 0.94 -8.75 12.77
C GLY A 101 1.59 -9.14 11.44
N LEU A 102 0.82 -9.57 10.43
CA LEU A 102 1.35 -9.99 9.12
C LEU A 102 1.31 -8.83 8.13
N HIS A 103 2.40 -8.04 8.07
CA HIS A 103 2.45 -6.78 7.30
C HIS A 103 3.49 -6.71 6.18
N ASN A 104 4.39 -7.70 6.10
CA ASN A 104 5.49 -7.68 5.13
C ASN A 104 5.04 -7.92 3.68
N TYR A 105 3.74 -8.13 3.48
CA TYR A 105 3.06 -8.28 2.18
C TYR A 105 2.11 -7.13 1.84
N ASP A 106 1.84 -6.20 2.77
CA ASP A 106 0.80 -5.18 2.60
C ASP A 106 1.08 -4.22 1.42
N LEU A 107 2.37 -4.06 1.04
CA LEU A 107 2.83 -3.40 -0.19
C LEU A 107 2.12 -3.83 -1.48
N TYR A 108 1.71 -5.10 -1.56
CA TYR A 108 1.11 -5.69 -2.75
C TYR A 108 -0.37 -6.05 -2.55
N ARG A 109 -0.89 -5.95 -1.33
CA ARG A 109 -2.32 -6.10 -1.04
C ARG A 109 -3.06 -4.82 -1.47
N LEU A 110 -4.32 -4.97 -1.86
CA LEU A 110 -5.24 -3.84 -1.85
C LEU A 110 -5.84 -3.76 -0.46
N GLU A 111 -5.69 -2.61 0.21
CA GLU A 111 -6.34 -2.33 1.47
C GLU A 111 -7.78 -1.83 1.21
N TRP A 112 -8.71 -2.12 2.12
CA TRP A 112 -10.09 -1.63 2.07
C TRP A 112 -10.16 -0.10 1.88
N ASP A 113 -9.32 0.61 2.61
CA ASP A 113 -9.23 2.07 2.60
C ASP A 113 -8.56 2.65 1.35
N SER A 114 -7.93 1.79 0.54
CA SER A 114 -7.32 2.11 -0.76
C SER A 114 -8.23 1.85 -1.97
N MET A 115 -9.47 1.37 -1.75
CA MET A 115 -10.44 1.16 -2.83
C MET A 115 -10.75 2.47 -3.57
N LYS A 116 -10.68 2.44 -4.91
CA LYS A 116 -10.97 3.60 -5.77
C LYS A 116 -12.47 3.71 -6.08
N LEU A 117 -13.04 4.87 -5.78
CA LEU A 117 -14.39 5.26 -6.14
C LEU A 117 -14.32 6.33 -7.24
N PHE A 118 -15.04 6.14 -8.36
CA PHE A 118 -14.90 7.01 -9.54
C PHE A 118 -15.96 8.11 -9.59
N GLN A 119 -15.60 9.30 -10.07
CA GLN A 119 -16.53 10.33 -10.52
C GLN A 119 -16.44 10.41 -12.04
N LEU A 120 -17.35 9.68 -12.69
CA LEU A 120 -17.37 9.50 -14.14
C LEU A 120 -18.34 10.48 -14.80
N HIS A 121 -17.89 11.13 -15.86
CA HIS A 121 -18.76 11.74 -16.86
C HIS A 121 -19.01 10.70 -17.95
N TYR A 122 -17.95 10.14 -18.54
CA TYR A 122 -17.98 9.12 -19.59
C TYR A 122 -17.40 7.75 -19.12
N PRO A 123 -17.63 6.63 -19.84
CA PRO A 123 -17.12 5.31 -19.46
C PRO A 123 -15.59 5.29 -19.40
N PHE A 124 -15.03 4.64 -18.38
CA PHE A 124 -13.58 4.55 -18.18
C PHE A 124 -13.10 3.12 -18.38
N VAL A 125 -12.04 2.94 -19.18
CA VAL A 125 -11.24 1.70 -19.23
C VAL A 125 -9.76 2.05 -19.22
N GLN A 126 -9.00 1.39 -18.34
CA GLN A 126 -7.54 1.38 -18.38
C GLN A 126 -7.04 -0.07 -18.34
N ILE A 127 -6.15 -0.40 -19.26
CA ILE A 127 -5.39 -1.66 -19.27
C ILE A 127 -3.91 -1.33 -19.09
N LYS A 128 -3.21 -2.13 -18.31
CA LYS A 128 -1.73 -2.16 -18.26
C LYS A 128 -1.24 -3.59 -18.38
N TYR A 129 -0.12 -3.77 -19.06
CA TYR A 129 0.57 -5.04 -19.16
C TYR A 129 2.09 -4.85 -19.12
N LEU A 130 2.79 -5.78 -18.47
CA LEU A 130 4.23 -5.79 -18.28
C LEU A 130 4.78 -7.19 -18.58
N LEU A 131 5.96 -7.23 -19.21
CA LEU A 131 6.79 -8.42 -19.39
C LEU A 131 8.21 -8.15 -18.86
N GLY A 132 8.75 -9.10 -18.10
CA GLY A 132 10.14 -9.12 -17.64
C GLY A 132 10.83 -10.46 -17.91
N LEU A 133 11.96 -10.71 -17.24
CA LEU A 133 12.68 -11.98 -17.35
C LEU A 133 11.91 -13.14 -16.70
N LYS A 134 12.25 -14.39 -17.07
CA LYS A 134 11.77 -15.62 -16.43
C LYS A 134 10.25 -15.63 -16.15
N SER A 135 9.45 -15.29 -17.15
CA SER A 135 7.98 -15.25 -17.08
C SER A 135 7.40 -14.26 -16.05
N GLU A 136 8.18 -13.28 -15.60
CA GLU A 136 7.67 -12.11 -14.88
C GLU A 136 6.65 -11.38 -15.76
N SER A 137 5.44 -11.22 -15.25
CA SER A 137 4.40 -10.43 -15.90
C SER A 137 3.47 -9.79 -14.86
N ILE A 138 3.00 -8.59 -15.21
CA ILE A 138 1.95 -7.89 -14.47
C ILE A 138 0.84 -7.53 -15.44
N PHE A 139 -0.41 -7.78 -15.07
CA PHE A 139 -1.59 -7.34 -15.78
C PHE A 139 -2.48 -6.56 -14.82
N SER A 140 -3.00 -5.41 -15.25
CA SER A 140 -4.05 -4.72 -14.50
C SER A 140 -5.12 -4.17 -15.44
N ALA A 141 -6.39 -4.38 -15.09
CA ALA A 141 -7.53 -3.83 -15.79
C ALA A 141 -8.43 -3.08 -14.81
N SER A 142 -8.74 -1.83 -15.12
CA SER A 142 -9.73 -1.02 -14.42
C SER A 142 -10.84 -0.64 -15.39
N HIS A 143 -12.08 -0.89 -15.02
CA HIS A 143 -13.25 -0.43 -15.76
C HIS A 143 -14.26 0.21 -14.80
N ALA A 144 -14.86 1.32 -15.18
CA ALA A 144 -15.95 1.92 -14.42
C ALA A 144 -16.94 2.64 -15.34
N GLN A 145 -18.22 2.59 -14.99
CA GLN A 145 -19.30 3.14 -15.81
C GLN A 145 -20.44 3.67 -14.95
N ARG A 146 -20.98 4.84 -15.32
CA ARG A 146 -22.28 5.33 -14.88
C ARG A 146 -23.34 4.75 -15.83
N VAL A 147 -24.14 3.80 -15.34
CA VAL A 147 -25.18 3.11 -16.13
C VAL A 147 -26.48 3.91 -16.14
N THR A 148 -26.79 4.60 -15.04
CA THR A 148 -27.87 5.59 -14.98
C THR A 148 -27.44 6.79 -14.14
N LYS A 149 -28.19 7.89 -14.17
CA LYS A 149 -27.97 9.05 -13.29
C LYS A 149 -27.92 8.72 -11.79
N ASN A 150 -28.52 7.58 -11.39
CA ASN A 150 -28.62 7.10 -10.01
C ASN A 150 -27.76 5.85 -9.73
N PHE A 151 -27.09 5.25 -10.73
CA PHE A 151 -26.37 4.00 -10.58
C PHE A 151 -25.03 4.00 -11.32
N ASP A 152 -23.94 3.82 -10.60
CA ASP A 152 -22.59 3.66 -11.14
C ASP A 152 -21.82 2.52 -10.46
N TYR A 153 -20.88 1.92 -11.17
CA TYR A 153 -20.05 0.82 -10.67
C TYR A 153 -18.60 0.95 -11.15
N GLY A 154 -17.69 0.30 -10.44
CA GLY A 154 -16.28 0.22 -10.80
C GLY A 154 -15.65 -1.10 -10.39
N VAL A 155 -14.81 -1.63 -11.28
CA VAL A 155 -14.03 -2.85 -11.11
C VAL A 155 -12.56 -2.54 -11.31
N ASN A 156 -11.71 -3.07 -10.43
CA ASN A 156 -10.26 -3.15 -10.66
C ASN A 156 -9.83 -4.60 -10.49
N PHE A 157 -8.98 -5.09 -11.38
CA PHE A 157 -8.29 -6.36 -11.29
C PHE A 157 -6.79 -6.14 -11.49
N PHE A 158 -5.99 -6.80 -10.67
CA PHE A 158 -4.54 -6.84 -10.78
C PHE A 158 -4.08 -8.30 -10.67
N ARG A 159 -3.10 -8.68 -11.48
CA ARG A 159 -2.41 -9.96 -11.41
C ARG A 159 -0.91 -9.75 -11.60
N LEU A 160 -0.13 -10.43 -10.77
CA LEU A 160 1.33 -10.49 -10.82
C LEU A 160 1.72 -11.96 -10.81
N ASN A 161 2.61 -12.35 -11.73
CA ASN A 161 3.23 -13.67 -11.76
C ASN A 161 4.72 -13.46 -11.96
N SER A 162 5.56 -13.97 -11.07
CA SER A 162 7.02 -13.91 -11.22
C SER A 162 7.66 -15.19 -10.74
N GLU A 163 8.31 -15.94 -11.65
CA GLU A 163 8.90 -17.25 -11.33
C GLU A 163 10.11 -17.16 -10.39
N GLY A 164 10.73 -15.98 -10.32
CA GLY A 164 11.97 -15.76 -9.60
C GLY A 164 13.20 -16.18 -10.41
N VAL A 165 14.37 -16.08 -9.79
CA VAL A 165 15.66 -16.40 -10.39
C VAL A 165 16.18 -17.76 -9.89
N TYR A 166 15.96 -18.03 -8.61
CA TYR A 166 16.48 -19.17 -7.84
C TYR A 166 15.40 -20.24 -7.64
N LYS A 167 15.79 -21.40 -7.08
CA LYS A 167 14.86 -22.49 -6.76
C LYS A 167 13.82 -22.04 -5.70
N ASN A 168 12.62 -22.62 -5.79
CA ASN A 168 11.47 -22.40 -4.90
C ASN A 168 11.15 -20.91 -4.59
N GLN A 169 11.21 -20.02 -5.59
CA GLN A 169 11.09 -18.56 -5.40
C GLN A 169 9.87 -17.92 -6.11
N LYS A 170 8.98 -18.71 -6.72
CA LYS A 170 7.82 -18.23 -7.50
C LYS A 170 6.79 -17.50 -6.63
N ASN A 171 6.34 -16.33 -7.09
CA ASN A 171 5.22 -15.58 -6.53
C ASN A 171 4.09 -15.45 -7.55
N LEU A 172 2.87 -15.78 -7.15
CA LEU A 172 1.64 -15.51 -7.87
C LEU A 172 0.72 -14.67 -6.98
N GLN A 173 0.09 -13.66 -7.56
CA GLN A 173 -0.81 -12.75 -6.85
C GLN A 173 -1.98 -12.33 -7.75
N ASN A 174 -3.17 -12.26 -7.16
CA ASN A 174 -4.38 -11.68 -7.73
C ASN A 174 -5.00 -10.72 -6.71
N ASN A 175 -5.34 -9.50 -7.14
CA ASN A 175 -6.18 -8.59 -6.36
C ASN A 175 -7.41 -8.21 -7.18
N PHE A 176 -8.56 -8.10 -6.54
CA PHE A 176 -9.81 -7.68 -7.18
C PHE A 176 -10.58 -6.73 -6.26
N THR A 177 -11.14 -5.67 -6.83
CA THR A 177 -12.13 -4.82 -6.15
C THR A 177 -13.33 -4.60 -7.06
N LEU A 178 -14.53 -4.70 -6.49
CA LEU A 178 -15.77 -4.22 -7.08
C LEU A 178 -16.39 -3.22 -6.12
N TYR A 179 -16.94 -2.13 -6.65
CA TYR A 179 -17.97 -1.37 -5.95
C TYR A 179 -19.19 -1.17 -6.86
N THR A 180 -20.35 -1.04 -6.25
CA THR A 180 -21.56 -0.50 -6.89
C THR A 180 -22.16 0.58 -6.00
N ARG A 181 -22.73 1.61 -6.61
CA ARG A 181 -23.23 2.80 -5.91
C ARG A 181 -24.59 3.21 -6.43
N ILE A 182 -25.57 3.30 -5.53
CA ILE A 182 -26.95 3.67 -5.81
C ILE A 182 -27.28 4.98 -5.09
N ARG A 183 -27.92 5.92 -5.78
CA ARG A 183 -28.41 7.19 -5.23
C ARG A 183 -29.91 7.30 -5.35
N SER A 184 -30.56 7.91 -4.36
CA SER A 184 -31.94 8.38 -4.55
C SER A 184 -32.00 9.55 -5.53
N SER A 185 -33.09 9.69 -6.27
CA SER A 185 -33.25 10.72 -7.31
C SER A 185 -33.12 12.18 -6.82
N GLY A 186 -33.24 12.40 -5.50
CA GLY A 186 -33.01 13.69 -4.85
C GLY A 186 -31.67 13.80 -4.14
N ARG A 187 -30.70 12.91 -4.38
CA ARG A 187 -29.34 12.88 -3.76
C ARG A 187 -29.32 12.89 -2.22
N ARG A 188 -30.44 12.59 -1.55
CA ARG A 188 -30.57 12.56 -0.08
C ARG A 188 -30.07 11.27 0.58
N TYR A 189 -29.91 10.21 -0.21
CA TYR A 189 -29.51 8.89 0.23
C TYR A 189 -28.57 8.30 -0.82
N GLU A 190 -27.44 7.77 -0.38
CA GLU A 190 -26.47 7.02 -1.18
C GLU A 190 -26.18 5.69 -0.47
N ALA A 191 -26.11 4.61 -1.24
CA ALA A 191 -25.66 3.31 -0.75
C ALA A 191 -24.49 2.83 -1.62
N ILE A 192 -23.42 2.34 -0.98
CA ILE A 192 -22.23 1.80 -1.65
C ILE A 192 -22.00 0.37 -1.18
N ALA A 193 -22.19 -0.60 -2.08
CA ALA A 193 -21.76 -1.97 -1.85
C ALA A 193 -20.31 -2.11 -2.33
N LYS A 194 -19.47 -2.70 -1.48
CA LYS A 194 -18.01 -2.83 -1.67
C LYS A 194 -17.63 -4.31 -1.55
N MET A 195 -16.71 -4.76 -2.41
CA MET A 195 -16.14 -6.11 -2.36
C MET A 195 -14.66 -6.03 -2.72
N LEU A 196 -13.82 -6.72 -1.96
CA LEU A 196 -12.37 -6.76 -2.11
C LEU A 196 -11.87 -8.20 -1.93
N MET A 197 -10.90 -8.59 -2.75
CA MET A 197 -10.20 -9.87 -2.66
C MET A 197 -8.70 -9.64 -2.81
N ASN A 198 -7.90 -10.26 -1.95
CA ASN A 198 -6.47 -10.48 -2.14
C ASN A 198 -6.20 -11.99 -2.12
N ASP A 199 -5.36 -12.46 -3.02
CA ASP A 199 -5.01 -13.87 -3.18
C ASP A 199 -3.54 -13.94 -3.61
N MET A 200 -2.70 -14.60 -2.81
CA MET A 200 -1.26 -14.70 -3.05
C MET A 200 -0.78 -16.13 -2.72
N GLU A 201 -0.09 -16.74 -3.67
CA GLU A 201 0.62 -18.01 -3.52
C GLU A 201 2.12 -17.72 -3.67
N LEU A 202 2.90 -18.00 -2.63
CA LEU A 202 4.36 -17.80 -2.64
C LEU A 202 5.07 -19.14 -2.41
N GLN A 203 6.16 -19.33 -3.12
CA GLN A 203 7.20 -20.30 -2.76
C GLN A 203 8.26 -19.59 -1.92
N GLU A 204 8.65 -20.24 -0.82
CA GLU A 204 9.52 -19.67 0.22
C GLU A 204 10.82 -20.48 0.26
N ASN A 205 11.92 -19.96 -0.31
CA ASN A 205 13.15 -20.75 -0.44
C ASN A 205 14.12 -20.68 0.75
N GLY A 206 13.81 -19.90 1.79
CA GLY A 206 14.68 -19.76 2.96
C GLY A 206 16.00 -19.02 2.71
N GLY A 207 16.22 -18.52 1.49
CA GLY A 207 17.50 -17.99 1.02
C GLY A 207 18.43 -19.09 0.51
N LEU A 208 19.59 -18.69 -0.03
CA LEU A 208 20.67 -19.60 -0.42
C LEU A 208 21.37 -20.22 0.80
N VAL A 209 21.98 -21.38 0.59
CA VAL A 209 22.84 -22.04 1.59
C VAL A 209 24.20 -21.32 1.71
N GLU A 210 24.79 -20.93 0.58
CA GLU A 210 26.13 -20.32 0.50
C GLU A 210 26.12 -18.81 0.13
N ASP A 211 27.25 -18.14 0.35
CA ASP A 211 27.49 -16.78 -0.18
C ASP A 211 28.03 -16.84 -1.63
N ILE A 212 27.22 -16.36 -2.57
CA ILE A 212 27.50 -16.40 -4.01
C ILE A 212 28.14 -15.10 -4.54
N PHE A 213 28.50 -14.17 -3.65
CA PHE A 213 29.14 -12.90 -4.02
C PHE A 213 30.51 -12.68 -3.36
N ASP A 214 30.85 -13.46 -2.31
CA ASP A 214 32.22 -13.58 -1.79
C ASP A 214 33.04 -14.67 -2.50
N THR A 215 32.40 -15.53 -3.30
CA THR A 215 33.04 -16.59 -4.09
C THR A 215 33.47 -16.10 -5.49
N SER A 216 34.66 -16.51 -5.94
CA SER A 216 35.24 -16.15 -7.24
C SER A 216 34.68 -16.94 -8.43
N ILE A 217 33.44 -17.42 -8.33
CA ILE A 217 32.81 -18.38 -9.26
C ILE A 217 31.75 -17.68 -10.12
N THR A 218 31.96 -17.63 -11.44
CA THR A 218 30.95 -17.13 -12.38
C THR A 218 29.82 -18.15 -12.57
N ILE A 219 28.78 -18.07 -11.73
CA ILE A 219 27.62 -18.98 -11.78
C ILE A 219 26.75 -18.66 -13.01
N ILE A 220 26.84 -19.50 -14.05
CA ILE A 220 26.16 -19.32 -15.34
C ILE A 220 24.63 -19.55 -15.24
N ASN A 221 24.19 -20.54 -14.46
CA ASN A 221 22.77 -20.74 -14.16
C ASN A 221 22.56 -20.72 -12.64
N ARG A 222 21.70 -19.81 -12.17
CA ARG A 222 21.37 -19.65 -10.75
C ARG A 222 20.17 -20.48 -10.28
N SER A 223 19.47 -21.17 -11.17
CA SER A 223 18.34 -22.04 -10.80
C SER A 223 18.75 -23.40 -10.22
N ILE A 224 20.05 -23.72 -10.24
CA ILE A 224 20.62 -24.97 -9.68
C ILE A 224 21.29 -24.75 -8.32
N LEU A 225 21.33 -23.50 -7.84
CA LEU A 225 21.92 -23.17 -6.54
C LEU A 225 21.03 -23.70 -5.42
N GLU A 226 21.67 -24.25 -4.40
CA GLU A 226 21.00 -24.84 -3.24
C GLU A 226 20.37 -23.73 -2.38
N VAL A 227 19.15 -24.01 -1.92
CA VAL A 227 18.30 -23.13 -1.14
C VAL A 227 17.88 -23.86 0.13
N ASN A 228 17.76 -23.15 1.24
CA ASN A 228 17.50 -23.79 2.54
C ASN A 228 16.09 -24.43 2.62
N LEU A 229 15.17 -24.14 1.70
CA LEU A 229 13.80 -24.69 1.71
C LEU A 229 13.32 -25.03 0.29
N GLU A 230 13.22 -26.32 -0.03
CA GLU A 230 12.93 -26.78 -1.40
C GLU A 230 11.43 -26.83 -1.74
N GLU A 231 10.58 -27.12 -0.76
CA GLU A 231 9.14 -27.30 -0.96
C GLU A 231 8.25 -26.28 -0.22
N ALA A 232 8.82 -25.43 0.65
CA ALA A 232 8.05 -24.56 1.52
C ALA A 232 7.26 -23.45 0.77
N LYS A 233 6.07 -23.14 1.26
CA LYS A 233 5.08 -22.26 0.59
C LYS A 233 4.21 -21.46 1.56
N SER A 234 3.83 -20.24 1.17
CA SER A 234 2.89 -19.36 1.88
C SER A 234 1.61 -19.12 1.05
N ASP A 235 0.44 -19.53 1.54
CA ASP A 235 -0.87 -19.14 1.01
C ASP A 235 -1.42 -17.92 1.79
N ILE A 236 -1.72 -16.81 1.13
CA ILE A 236 -2.30 -15.62 1.77
C ILE A 236 -3.59 -15.21 1.05
N ASN A 237 -4.71 -15.18 1.76
CA ASN A 237 -6.01 -14.78 1.21
C ASN A 237 -6.72 -13.75 2.10
N GLU A 238 -7.40 -12.82 1.47
CA GLU A 238 -8.37 -11.91 2.08
C GLU A 238 -9.63 -11.86 1.21
N LEU A 239 -10.79 -11.88 1.86
CA LEU A 239 -12.09 -11.61 1.25
C LEU A 239 -12.86 -10.64 2.14
N ALA A 240 -13.22 -9.47 1.61
CA ALA A 240 -14.01 -8.48 2.32
C ALA A 240 -15.25 -8.08 1.50
N PHE A 241 -16.36 -7.90 2.22
CA PHE A 241 -17.60 -7.33 1.72
C PHE A 241 -18.04 -6.22 2.66
N GLY A 242 -18.73 -5.21 2.13
CA GLY A 242 -19.33 -4.19 2.98
C GLY A 242 -20.46 -3.43 2.30
N LEU A 243 -21.36 -2.92 3.12
CA LEU A 243 -22.49 -2.11 2.71
C LEU A 243 -22.48 -0.81 3.51
N GLU A 244 -22.30 0.29 2.80
CA GLU A 244 -22.41 1.63 3.32
C GLU A 244 -23.77 2.23 2.96
N GLN A 245 -24.37 2.94 3.91
CA GLN A 245 -25.60 3.70 3.74
C GLN A 245 -25.43 5.10 4.33
N SER A 246 -25.46 6.12 3.48
CA SER A 246 -25.31 7.52 3.84
C SER A 246 -26.63 8.28 3.62
N PHE A 247 -27.14 8.94 4.66
CA PHE A 247 -28.32 9.80 4.61
C PHE A 247 -27.96 11.25 4.92
N SER A 248 -28.40 12.16 4.05
CA SER A 248 -28.04 13.58 4.10
C SER A 248 -29.19 14.47 4.59
N LEU A 249 -28.91 15.23 5.66
CA LEU A 249 -29.65 16.43 6.03
C LEU A 249 -28.99 17.67 5.40
N GLY A 250 -29.78 18.70 5.10
CA GLY A 250 -29.36 19.79 4.23
C GLY A 250 -30.57 20.51 3.66
N PHE A 251 -30.41 21.14 2.50
CA PHE A 251 -31.43 21.98 1.87
C PHE A 251 -31.48 21.77 0.35
N LYS A 252 -32.63 22.10 -0.25
CA LYS A 252 -32.71 22.27 -1.70
C LYS A 252 -32.06 23.59 -2.11
N ASN A 253 -31.29 23.55 -3.19
CA ASN A 253 -30.81 24.68 -3.94
C ASN A 253 -31.38 24.59 -5.37
N GLU A 254 -32.00 25.66 -5.85
CA GLU A 254 -32.64 25.71 -7.17
C GLU A 254 -31.98 26.78 -8.02
N TYR A 255 -31.57 26.41 -9.24
CA TYR A 255 -30.90 27.27 -10.20
C TYR A 255 -31.47 27.05 -11.60
N ILE A 256 -31.44 28.10 -12.42
CA ILE A 256 -31.93 28.02 -13.80
C ILE A 256 -30.74 27.71 -14.71
N LEU A 257 -30.82 26.60 -15.44
CA LEU A 257 -29.89 26.23 -16.50
C LEU A 257 -30.69 26.22 -17.81
N ASP A 258 -30.38 27.14 -18.72
CA ASP A 258 -31.01 27.28 -20.05
C ASP A 258 -32.55 27.14 -20.03
N SER A 259 -33.19 27.96 -19.19
CA SER A 259 -34.65 28.02 -18.95
C SER A 259 -35.26 26.81 -18.20
N ILE A 260 -34.45 25.84 -17.77
CA ILE A 260 -34.89 24.71 -16.93
C ILE A 260 -34.48 24.97 -15.47
N THR A 261 -35.44 24.93 -14.54
CA THR A 261 -35.14 24.97 -13.11
C THR A 261 -34.59 23.61 -12.65
N VAL A 262 -33.30 23.55 -12.33
CA VAL A 262 -32.63 22.39 -11.75
C VAL A 262 -32.69 22.50 -10.22
N SER A 263 -33.22 21.47 -9.57
CA SER A 263 -33.33 21.36 -8.11
C SER A 263 -32.34 20.33 -7.59
N GLU A 264 -31.36 20.77 -6.82
CA GLU A 264 -30.29 19.95 -6.26
C GLU A 264 -30.31 19.96 -4.72
N TRP A 265 -30.00 18.81 -4.12
CA TRP A 265 -29.86 18.71 -2.66
C TRP A 265 -28.43 19.02 -2.23
N VAL A 266 -28.27 20.09 -1.47
CA VAL A 266 -26.99 20.46 -0.85
C VAL A 266 -26.94 19.85 0.55
N PRO A 267 -26.10 18.85 0.82
CA PRO A 267 -25.94 18.27 2.14
C PRO A 267 -25.21 19.26 3.08
N THR A 268 -25.65 19.29 4.34
CA THR A 268 -25.02 20.03 5.47
C THR A 268 -24.49 19.06 6.52
N PHE A 269 -25.24 17.99 6.82
CA PHE A 269 -24.83 16.89 7.69
C PHE A 269 -25.08 15.55 7.00
N VAL A 270 -24.16 14.61 7.19
CA VAL A 270 -24.26 13.24 6.67
C VAL A 270 -24.19 12.26 7.83
N PHE A 271 -25.22 11.42 7.94
CA PHE A 271 -25.21 10.24 8.81
C PHE A 271 -24.83 9.05 7.95
N THR A 272 -23.77 8.31 8.31
CA THR A 272 -23.34 7.13 7.56
C THR A 272 -23.22 5.91 8.48
N TYR A 273 -23.87 4.83 8.08
CA TYR A 273 -23.71 3.50 8.64
C TYR A 273 -22.91 2.64 7.65
N ASP A 274 -21.75 2.16 8.08
CA ASP A 274 -20.91 1.24 7.30
C ASP A 274 -20.79 -0.11 8.02
N ALA A 275 -21.17 -1.16 7.32
CA ALA A 275 -21.13 -2.54 7.79
C ALA A 275 -20.12 -3.33 6.95
N VAL A 276 -19.07 -3.87 7.56
CA VAL A 276 -17.99 -4.60 6.86
C VAL A 276 -17.81 -5.99 7.45
N PHE A 277 -17.75 -7.00 6.59
CA PHE A 277 -17.30 -8.35 6.93
C PHE A 277 -15.98 -8.62 6.19
N ARG A 278 -14.93 -8.95 6.94
CA ARG A 278 -13.62 -9.36 6.39
C ARG A 278 -13.26 -10.77 6.88
N ARG A 279 -12.60 -11.54 6.02
CA ARG A 279 -11.97 -12.81 6.35
C ARG A 279 -10.57 -12.88 5.76
N ASP A 280 -9.58 -12.99 6.61
CA ASP A 280 -8.15 -13.16 6.28
C ASP A 280 -7.70 -14.61 6.59
N LYS A 281 -6.70 -15.08 5.85
CA LYS A 281 -6.09 -16.41 6.01
C LYS A 281 -4.62 -16.35 5.60
N PHE A 282 -3.72 -16.65 6.52
CA PHE A 282 -2.33 -16.98 6.24
C PHE A 282 -2.11 -18.47 6.52
N ILE A 283 -1.45 -19.19 5.61
CA ILE A 283 -0.96 -20.55 5.87
C ILE A 283 0.45 -20.68 5.32
N TYR A 284 1.40 -21.00 6.18
CA TYR A 284 2.72 -21.49 5.79
C TYR A 284 2.73 -23.02 5.84
N ARG A 285 3.36 -23.68 4.86
CA ARG A 285 3.62 -25.12 4.88
C ARG A 285 5.04 -25.44 4.44
N ASP A 286 5.61 -26.45 5.08
CA ASP A 286 6.74 -27.22 4.57
C ASP A 286 6.50 -28.71 4.81
N PHE A 287 6.84 -29.53 3.81
CA PHE A 287 6.65 -30.98 3.79
C PHE A 287 7.96 -31.75 3.51
N ALA A 288 9.05 -31.03 3.24
CA ALA A 288 10.39 -31.58 3.04
C ALA A 288 11.37 -30.72 3.88
N GLN A 289 11.11 -30.70 5.19
CA GLN A 289 11.75 -29.80 6.14
C GLN A 289 13.28 -30.00 6.18
N ASP A 290 14.01 -28.94 5.88
CA ASP A 290 15.44 -28.81 6.19
C ASP A 290 15.60 -28.58 7.69
N GLN A 291 16.12 -29.60 8.39
CA GLN A 291 16.24 -29.55 9.85
C GLN A 291 17.26 -28.52 10.33
N ASP A 292 18.37 -28.31 9.60
CA ASP A 292 19.39 -27.31 9.92
C ASP A 292 18.81 -25.88 9.79
N PHE A 293 17.83 -25.68 8.89
CA PHE A 293 17.12 -24.41 8.82
C PHE A 293 16.21 -24.15 10.03
N TYR A 294 15.53 -25.14 10.61
CA TYR A 294 14.58 -24.87 11.71
C TYR A 294 15.09 -25.17 13.13
N ASP A 295 16.17 -25.93 13.29
CA ASP A 295 16.79 -26.25 14.59
C ASP A 295 17.06 -24.99 15.44
N LYS A 296 17.51 -23.92 14.78
CA LYS A 296 17.76 -22.60 15.39
C LYS A 296 16.52 -21.93 16.03
N PHE A 297 15.31 -22.45 15.75
CA PHE A 297 14.06 -22.01 16.36
C PHE A 297 13.40 -23.09 17.25
N GLY A 298 14.03 -24.26 17.40
CA GLY A 298 13.53 -25.36 18.23
C GLY A 298 12.40 -26.19 17.62
N ILE A 299 12.28 -26.25 16.30
CA ILE A 299 11.22 -27.02 15.60
C ILE A 299 11.75 -28.38 15.15
N PHE A 300 11.32 -29.46 15.79
CA PHE A 300 11.82 -30.82 15.56
C PHE A 300 10.70 -31.74 15.01
N THR A 301 10.22 -31.46 13.79
CA THR A 301 9.03 -32.09 13.20
C THR A 301 9.21 -32.43 11.72
N ASP A 302 8.79 -33.62 11.30
CA ASP A 302 8.90 -34.09 9.90
C ASP A 302 8.09 -33.24 8.88
N SER A 303 7.15 -32.42 9.34
CA SER A 303 6.40 -31.48 8.51
C SER A 303 5.84 -30.32 9.34
N LEU A 304 5.84 -29.11 8.79
CA LEU A 304 5.46 -27.89 9.48
C LEU A 304 4.27 -27.20 8.78
N GLU A 305 3.14 -26.98 9.47
CA GLU A 305 2.11 -26.03 9.04
C GLU A 305 1.85 -24.98 10.13
N PHE A 306 2.04 -23.70 9.81
CA PHE A 306 1.42 -22.60 10.55
C PHE A 306 0.18 -22.13 9.80
N ARG A 307 -0.91 -21.92 10.53
CA ARG A 307 -2.19 -21.47 10.00
C ARG A 307 -2.73 -20.39 10.92
N GLN A 308 -3.05 -19.23 10.36
CA GLN A 308 -3.85 -18.20 11.02
C GLN A 308 -5.04 -17.86 10.13
N ARG A 309 -6.25 -17.97 10.68
CA ARG A 309 -7.48 -17.46 10.08
C ARG A 309 -8.04 -16.38 10.98
N HIS A 310 -8.49 -15.29 10.39
CA HIS A 310 -9.17 -14.20 11.11
C HIS A 310 -10.46 -13.86 10.37
N SER A 311 -11.53 -13.59 11.10
CA SER A 311 -12.71 -12.93 10.54
C SER A 311 -13.20 -11.83 11.45
N THR A 312 -13.55 -10.70 10.84
CA THR A 312 -14.03 -9.50 11.53
C THR A 312 -15.40 -9.11 10.99
N VAL A 313 -16.32 -8.77 11.91
CA VAL A 313 -17.55 -8.05 11.62
C VAL A 313 -17.41 -6.67 12.24
N GLU A 314 -17.39 -5.63 11.42
CA GLU A 314 -17.27 -4.22 11.81
C GLU A 314 -18.55 -3.47 11.49
N GLN A 315 -18.98 -2.64 12.45
CA GLN A 315 -20.20 -1.85 12.39
C GLN A 315 -19.90 -0.44 12.88
N THR A 316 -19.95 0.53 11.95
CA THR A 316 -19.56 1.92 12.18
C THR A 316 -20.74 2.85 11.97
N PHE A 317 -21.11 3.60 13.01
CA PHE A 317 -22.11 4.67 12.94
C PHE A 317 -21.41 6.02 13.03
N SER A 318 -21.57 6.87 12.01
CA SER A 318 -20.85 8.13 11.89
C SER A 318 -21.76 9.31 11.58
N LEU A 319 -21.35 10.49 12.04
CA LEU A 319 -21.93 11.79 11.73
C LEU A 319 -20.81 12.75 11.35
N SER A 320 -20.96 13.43 10.22
CA SER A 320 -20.07 14.52 9.80
C SER A 320 -20.86 15.72 9.27
N ASN A 321 -20.20 16.88 9.19
CA ASN A 321 -20.70 18.00 8.38
C ASN A 321 -19.96 18.10 7.04
N THR A 322 -20.58 18.75 6.07
CA THR A 322 -19.99 19.01 4.74
C THR A 322 -19.25 20.35 4.66
N GLY A 323 -19.31 21.13 5.74
CA GLY A 323 -18.84 22.52 5.76
C GLY A 323 -19.69 23.48 4.92
N ILE A 324 -20.95 23.16 4.61
CA ILE A 324 -21.86 24.04 3.86
C ILE A 324 -23.17 24.28 4.63
N ARG A 325 -23.57 25.54 4.82
CA ARG A 325 -24.88 25.93 5.38
C ARG A 325 -25.62 26.92 4.46
N ARG A 326 -26.91 27.14 4.73
CA ARG A 326 -27.74 28.19 4.13
C ARG A 326 -28.07 29.27 5.17
N ILE A 327 -27.94 30.54 4.80
CA ILE A 327 -28.45 31.70 5.55
C ILE A 327 -29.28 32.56 4.60
N GLY A 328 -30.58 32.70 4.88
CA GLY A 328 -31.53 33.28 3.93
C GLY A 328 -31.48 32.52 2.61
N ASP A 329 -31.20 33.21 1.52
CA ASP A 329 -31.03 32.63 0.18
C ASP A 329 -29.56 32.50 -0.28
N ARG A 330 -28.61 32.64 0.65
CA ARG A 330 -27.17 32.46 0.39
C ARG A 330 -26.66 31.15 0.99
N GLN A 331 -25.76 30.51 0.26
CA GLN A 331 -24.93 29.44 0.81
C GLN A 331 -23.67 30.03 1.43
N GLU A 332 -23.22 29.46 2.53
CA GLU A 332 -21.96 29.81 3.17
C GLU A 332 -21.12 28.55 3.40
N THR A 333 -19.83 28.67 3.07
CA THR A 333 -18.80 27.73 3.50
C THR A 333 -18.49 27.99 4.98
N LEU A 334 -18.44 26.93 5.78
CA LEU A 334 -17.98 26.97 7.17
C LEU A 334 -16.47 26.73 7.21
N PRO A 335 -15.71 27.45 8.06
CA PRO A 335 -14.27 27.26 8.19
C PRO A 335 -13.88 25.91 8.83
N LEU A 336 -14.84 25.23 9.47
CA LEU A 336 -14.62 24.00 10.24
C LEU A 336 -15.44 22.85 9.68
N LEU A 337 -14.74 21.75 9.41
CA LEU A 337 -15.29 20.40 9.23
C LEU A 337 -15.18 19.64 10.56
N PHE A 338 -16.12 18.72 10.81
CA PHE A 338 -16.04 17.75 11.90
C PHE A 338 -16.55 16.38 11.45
N ASP A 339 -16.04 15.36 12.12
CA ASP A 339 -16.49 13.98 12.05
C ASP A 339 -16.54 13.38 13.47
N ALA A 340 -17.47 12.47 13.71
CA ALA A 340 -17.51 11.63 14.89
C ALA A 340 -18.14 10.29 14.52
N ALA A 341 -17.57 9.19 15.02
CA ALA A 341 -18.13 7.86 14.84
C ALA A 341 -17.92 6.94 16.04
N LEU A 342 -18.82 5.95 16.14
CA LEU A 342 -18.81 4.85 17.08
C LEU A 342 -18.69 3.56 16.27
N THR A 343 -17.63 2.79 16.52
CA THR A 343 -17.37 1.52 15.83
C THR A 343 -17.31 0.37 16.82
N TYR A 344 -18.16 -0.62 16.58
CA TYR A 344 -18.08 -1.94 17.17
C TYR A 344 -17.40 -2.90 16.18
N ARG A 345 -16.44 -3.70 16.66
CA ARG A 345 -15.89 -4.83 15.93
C ARG A 345 -16.04 -6.11 16.75
N TYR A 346 -16.48 -7.18 16.11
CA TYR A 346 -16.32 -8.54 16.60
C TYR A 346 -15.23 -9.23 15.79
N HIS A 347 -14.34 -9.96 16.45
CA HIS A 347 -13.23 -10.68 15.87
C HIS A 347 -13.28 -12.16 16.31
N ASN A 348 -13.00 -13.05 15.37
CA ASN A 348 -12.75 -14.46 15.61
C ASN A 348 -11.41 -14.81 14.95
N ILE A 349 -10.43 -15.29 15.72
CA ILE A 349 -9.11 -15.68 15.24
C ILE A 349 -8.85 -17.14 15.60
N SER A 350 -8.20 -17.87 14.68
CA SER A 350 -8.08 -19.33 14.73
C SER A 350 -6.67 -19.72 14.27
N GLN A 351 -5.89 -20.24 15.22
CA GLN A 351 -4.56 -20.82 15.02
C GLN A 351 -4.61 -22.33 15.33
N ARG A 352 -3.84 -22.82 16.31
CA ARG A 352 -4.04 -24.14 16.94
C ARG A 352 -5.22 -24.14 17.91
N SER A 353 -5.56 -22.99 18.51
CA SER A 353 -6.83 -22.75 19.21
C SER A 353 -7.64 -21.62 18.55
N ASP A 354 -8.93 -21.53 18.89
CA ASP A 354 -9.83 -20.46 18.48
C ASP A 354 -10.01 -19.44 19.62
N GLU A 355 -9.95 -18.14 19.31
CA GLU A 355 -10.17 -17.03 20.23
C GLU A 355 -11.19 -16.04 19.66
N GLN A 356 -12.15 -15.61 20.49
CA GLN A 356 -13.23 -14.70 20.10
C GLN A 356 -13.30 -13.52 21.06
N PHE A 357 -13.32 -12.31 20.52
CA PHE A 357 -13.37 -11.07 21.29
C PHE A 357 -14.03 -9.97 20.48
N ASN A 358 -14.39 -8.88 21.15
CA ASN A 358 -14.88 -7.67 20.52
C ASN A 358 -14.03 -6.46 20.91
N ASN A 359 -14.27 -5.36 20.20
CA ASN A 359 -13.74 -4.02 20.46
C ASN A 359 -14.87 -3.02 20.30
N LEU A 360 -14.96 -2.04 21.20
CA LEU A 360 -15.81 -0.86 21.06
C LEU A 360 -14.91 0.38 21.11
N SER A 361 -14.95 1.17 20.05
CA SER A 361 -14.12 2.36 19.89
C SER A 361 -14.96 3.58 19.52
N ILE A 362 -14.55 4.73 20.04
CA ILE A 362 -14.98 6.04 19.58
C ILE A 362 -13.82 6.69 18.83
N HIS A 363 -14.16 7.52 17.85
CA HIS A 363 -13.21 8.37 17.15
C HIS A 363 -13.92 9.58 16.56
N GLY A 364 -13.16 10.63 16.24
CA GLY A 364 -13.68 11.83 15.64
C GLY A 364 -12.62 12.90 15.51
N GLY A 365 -12.93 13.95 14.75
CA GLY A 365 -12.03 15.04 14.49
C GLY A 365 -12.72 16.37 14.19
N ILE A 366 -11.88 17.42 14.16
CA ILE A 366 -12.22 18.70 13.55
C ILE A 366 -11.08 19.12 12.62
N SER A 367 -11.38 19.81 11.52
CA SER A 367 -10.35 20.32 10.61
C SER A 367 -10.75 21.59 9.87
N SER A 368 -9.75 22.34 9.40
CA SER A 368 -9.94 23.50 8.53
C SER A 368 -10.53 23.07 7.18
N ASN A 369 -11.68 23.61 6.81
CA ASN A 369 -12.31 23.34 5.52
C ASN A 369 -11.47 23.88 4.35
N PRO A 370 -11.00 23.04 3.41
CA PRO A 370 -10.20 23.51 2.26
C PRO A 370 -10.91 24.55 1.38
N ASN A 371 -12.25 24.55 1.38
CA ASN A 371 -13.06 25.44 0.54
C ASN A 371 -13.23 26.86 1.14
N ASP A 372 -12.89 27.06 2.41
CA ASP A 372 -13.05 28.32 3.13
C ASP A 372 -12.04 29.42 2.69
N LYS A 373 -11.00 29.04 1.93
CA LYS A 373 -9.91 29.93 1.44
C LYS A 373 -9.03 30.51 2.55
N SER A 374 -9.25 30.16 3.82
CA SER A 374 -8.33 30.44 4.91
C SER A 374 -6.94 29.87 4.63
N ARG A 375 -5.91 30.63 5.02
CA ARG A 375 -4.50 30.19 4.98
C ARG A 375 -4.11 29.36 6.20
N ILE A 376 -4.92 29.37 7.26
CA ILE A 376 -4.68 28.64 8.50
C ILE A 376 -5.21 27.23 8.32
N ILE A 377 -4.29 26.26 8.33
CA ILE A 377 -4.59 24.84 8.28
C ILE A 377 -4.61 24.34 9.72
N TYR A 378 -5.67 23.64 10.10
CA TYR A 378 -5.74 22.94 11.38
C TYR A 378 -6.43 21.59 11.23
N GLY A 379 -6.13 20.69 12.14
CA GLY A 379 -6.75 19.39 12.25
C GLY A 379 -6.50 18.80 13.63
N THR A 380 -7.49 18.14 14.22
CA THR A 380 -7.25 17.16 15.27
C THR A 380 -8.12 15.94 15.00
N TYR A 381 -7.57 14.76 15.23
CA TYR A 381 -8.25 13.48 15.17
C TYR A 381 -7.92 12.70 16.45
N GLY A 382 -8.95 12.19 17.12
CA GLY A 382 -8.82 11.31 18.27
C GLY A 382 -9.46 9.95 18.01
N SER A 383 -8.87 8.89 18.57
CA SER A 383 -9.52 7.59 18.73
C SER A 383 -9.27 7.02 20.12
N ALA A 384 -10.23 6.27 20.66
CA ALA A 384 -10.11 5.57 21.94
C ALA A 384 -10.90 4.27 21.95
N TYR A 385 -10.26 3.18 22.34
CA TYR A 385 -10.88 1.87 22.55
C TYR A 385 -11.36 1.79 24.00
N ILE A 386 -12.66 1.97 24.18
CA ILE A 386 -13.31 2.13 25.49
C ILE A 386 -13.68 0.79 26.14
N SER A 387 -13.85 -0.26 25.35
CA SER A 387 -14.12 -1.63 25.81
C SER A 387 -13.62 -2.67 24.81
N GLY A 388 -13.39 -3.90 25.26
CA GLY A 388 -12.91 -5.00 24.44
C GLY A 388 -11.42 -5.33 24.60
N TYR A 389 -10.90 -6.13 23.66
CA TYR A 389 -9.52 -6.66 23.69
C TYR A 389 -8.46 -5.55 23.75
N ASN A 390 -8.60 -4.51 22.93
CA ASN A 390 -7.65 -3.39 22.86
C ASN A 390 -8.03 -2.23 23.79
N ARG A 391 -8.76 -2.48 24.89
CA ARG A 391 -9.21 -1.42 25.81
C ARG A 391 -8.02 -0.62 26.37
N GLY A 392 -8.01 0.69 26.12
CA GLY A 392 -6.90 1.58 26.48
C GLY A 392 -5.97 1.93 25.31
N ASP A 393 -6.17 1.36 24.12
CA ASP A 393 -5.60 1.90 22.89
C ASP A 393 -6.20 3.29 22.61
N ILE A 394 -5.33 4.29 22.41
CA ILE A 394 -5.68 5.69 22.21
C ILE A 394 -4.75 6.31 21.15
N LYS A 395 -5.32 7.13 20.25
CA LYS A 395 -4.58 8.01 19.35
C LYS A 395 -5.08 9.45 19.51
N LEU A 396 -4.15 10.41 19.49
CA LEU A 396 -4.43 11.82 19.28
C LEU A 396 -3.43 12.36 18.25
N SER A 397 -3.95 12.84 17.13
CA SER A 397 -3.17 13.45 16.03
C SER A 397 -3.59 14.90 15.88
N VAL A 398 -2.69 15.86 16.11
CA VAL A 398 -2.95 17.30 15.98
C VAL A 398 -2.07 17.89 14.87
N ARG A 399 -2.68 18.48 13.84
CA ARG A 399 -1.99 19.19 12.76
C ARG A 399 -2.28 20.69 12.83
N LEU A 400 -1.24 21.51 12.66
CA LEU A 400 -1.34 22.95 12.44
C LEU A 400 -0.50 23.34 11.21
N GLY A 401 -0.87 24.39 10.50
CA GLY A 401 -0.10 24.85 9.34
C GLY A 401 -0.53 26.21 8.83
N TYR A 402 0.30 26.79 7.97
CA TYR A 402 0.06 28.08 7.34
C TYR A 402 0.55 28.12 5.90
N ASP A 403 -0.32 28.56 4.99
CA ASP A 403 0.00 28.75 3.58
C ASP A 403 0.46 30.20 3.32
N MET A 404 1.77 30.38 3.08
CA MET A 404 2.41 31.65 2.72
C MET A 404 2.40 31.90 1.20
N GLN A 405 1.59 31.14 0.45
CA GLN A 405 1.38 31.22 -0.99
C GLN A 405 2.68 31.15 -1.80
N LYS A 406 3.22 32.31 -2.19
CA LYS A 406 4.44 32.41 -3.00
C LYS A 406 5.69 31.97 -2.25
N ALA A 407 5.67 32.04 -0.92
CA ALA A 407 6.77 31.59 -0.05
C ALA A 407 6.59 30.14 0.44
N GLY A 408 5.61 29.39 -0.08
CA GLY A 408 5.36 28.00 0.30
C GLY A 408 4.46 27.84 1.53
N ARG A 409 4.40 26.62 2.06
CA ARG A 409 3.49 26.19 3.13
C ARG A 409 4.29 25.49 4.23
N ILE A 410 4.03 25.86 5.48
CA ILE A 410 4.51 25.15 6.67
C ILE A 410 3.38 24.32 7.28
N GLU A 411 3.71 23.11 7.73
CA GLU A 411 2.86 22.23 8.52
C GLU A 411 3.67 21.65 9.68
N THR A 412 3.04 21.54 10.84
CA THR A 412 3.51 20.79 12.00
C THR A 412 2.43 19.81 12.45
N GLU A 413 2.81 18.63 12.89
CA GLU A 413 1.91 17.56 13.29
C GLU A 413 2.46 16.87 14.53
N VAL A 414 1.62 16.62 15.53
CA VAL A 414 1.96 15.89 16.75
C VAL A 414 1.07 14.66 16.84
N ASN A 415 1.68 13.48 16.96
CA ASN A 415 0.98 12.21 17.17
C ASN A 415 1.34 11.67 18.57
N LEU A 416 0.31 11.46 19.38
CA LEU A 416 0.36 10.73 20.64
C LEU A 416 -0.39 9.41 20.44
N ILE A 417 0.29 8.28 20.65
CA ILE A 417 -0.33 6.95 20.49
C ILE A 417 0.05 6.07 21.68
N ASN A 418 -0.94 5.46 22.32
CA ASN A 418 -0.76 4.32 23.21
C ASN A 418 -1.48 3.14 22.55
N LYS A 419 -0.77 2.03 22.28
CA LYS A 419 -1.41 0.89 21.61
C LYS A 419 -0.88 -0.47 22.02
N SER A 420 -1.74 -1.47 21.90
CA SER A 420 -1.42 -2.88 22.07
C SER A 420 -0.31 -3.29 21.06
N PRO A 421 0.66 -4.14 21.44
CA PRO A 421 1.50 -4.86 20.47
C PRO A 421 0.64 -5.74 19.56
N ASN A 422 1.11 -6.05 18.35
CA ASN A 422 0.30 -6.82 17.40
C ASN A 422 0.09 -8.27 17.88
N TYR A 423 -0.97 -8.93 17.39
CA TYR A 423 -1.41 -10.23 17.89
C TYR A 423 -0.31 -11.29 17.82
N ILE A 424 0.39 -11.41 16.68
CA ILE A 424 1.47 -12.41 16.54
C ILE A 424 2.69 -12.08 17.43
N GLN A 425 2.96 -10.82 17.77
CA GLN A 425 3.99 -10.51 18.77
C GLN A 425 3.58 -10.97 20.18
N GLN A 426 2.29 -10.96 20.51
CA GLN A 426 1.80 -11.41 21.81
C GLN A 426 1.59 -12.93 21.87
N ARG A 427 0.97 -13.54 20.84
CA ARG A 427 0.54 -14.95 20.84
C ARG A 427 0.73 -15.61 19.47
N LEU A 428 1.44 -16.74 19.46
CA LEU A 428 1.51 -17.61 18.30
C LEU A 428 1.47 -19.07 18.75
N GLU A 429 0.57 -19.86 18.13
CA GLU A 429 0.33 -21.25 18.46
C GLU A 429 0.47 -22.15 17.21
N SER A 430 1.67 -22.68 17.04
CA SER A 430 2.09 -23.63 16.00
C SER A 430 3.12 -24.59 16.62
N GLU A 431 4.04 -25.15 15.83
CA GLU A 431 5.25 -25.79 16.37
C GLU A 431 6.26 -24.74 16.88
N LEU A 432 6.24 -23.53 16.29
CA LEU A 432 6.62 -22.32 17.01
C LEU A 432 5.53 -21.98 18.05
N PHE A 433 5.92 -21.67 19.28
CA PHE A 433 4.98 -21.25 20.32
C PHE A 433 5.53 -20.09 21.16
N TRP A 434 4.69 -19.10 21.44
CA TRP A 434 4.92 -18.13 22.51
C TRP A 434 3.61 -17.48 22.99
N LEU A 435 3.64 -17.02 24.25
CA LEU A 435 2.60 -16.20 24.86
C LEU A 435 3.28 -15.14 25.74
N ASN A 436 3.19 -13.87 25.34
CA ASN A 436 3.89 -12.74 25.94
C ASN A 436 2.92 -11.70 26.51
N ASP A 437 3.11 -11.31 27.77
CA ASP A 437 2.44 -10.17 28.40
C ASP A 437 3.22 -8.86 28.14
N PHE A 438 3.19 -8.41 26.87
CA PHE A 438 3.90 -7.19 26.45
C PHE A 438 3.08 -5.93 26.71
N LYS A 439 3.74 -4.91 27.28
CA LYS A 439 3.11 -3.63 27.61
C LYS A 439 2.77 -2.85 26.34
N ASN A 440 1.74 -1.98 26.41
CA ASN A 440 1.39 -1.10 25.30
C ASN A 440 2.60 -0.28 24.82
N VAL A 441 2.77 -0.24 23.50
CA VAL A 441 3.74 0.60 22.80
C VAL A 441 3.25 2.04 22.90
N ARG A 442 4.10 2.92 23.44
CA ARG A 442 3.82 4.35 23.59
C ARG A 442 4.62 5.09 22.54
N GLN A 443 3.98 5.94 21.73
CA GLN A 443 4.63 6.68 20.65
C GLN A 443 4.31 8.18 20.76
N LEU A 444 5.34 8.98 20.58
CA LEU A 444 5.31 10.43 20.48
C LEU A 444 6.07 10.83 19.22
N GLU A 445 5.38 11.28 18.16
CA GLU A 445 6.01 11.80 16.94
C GLU A 445 5.67 13.28 16.73
N TYR A 446 6.69 14.12 16.56
CA TYR A 446 6.56 15.49 16.05
C TYR A 446 7.05 15.52 14.60
N ARG A 447 6.18 15.87 13.65
CA ARG A 447 6.54 16.06 12.24
C ARG A 447 6.47 17.54 11.87
N PHE A 448 7.58 18.15 11.48
CA PHE A 448 7.60 19.41 10.75
C PHE A 448 7.73 19.16 9.25
N ARG A 449 7.07 19.99 8.43
CA ARG A 449 7.17 19.98 6.97
C ARG A 449 7.13 21.41 6.41
N TYR A 450 8.06 21.74 5.53
CA TYR A 450 8.00 22.93 4.68
C TYR A 450 7.96 22.49 3.20
N THR A 451 7.07 23.09 2.42
CA THR A 451 6.90 22.80 0.99
C THR A 451 6.89 24.10 0.20
N LEU A 452 7.73 24.19 -0.84
CA LEU A 452 7.79 25.32 -1.77
C LEU A 452 7.52 24.81 -3.20
N PRO A 453 6.24 24.69 -3.63
CA PRO A 453 5.88 24.12 -4.93
C PRO A 453 6.51 24.86 -6.11
N ARG A 454 6.73 26.17 -5.99
CA ARG A 454 7.38 27.03 -6.99
C ARG A 454 8.83 26.68 -7.31
N GLN A 455 9.46 25.82 -6.51
CA GLN A 455 10.81 25.33 -6.73
C GLN A 455 10.88 23.80 -6.63
N ASP A 456 9.74 23.09 -6.70
CA ASP A 456 9.66 21.64 -6.54
C ASP A 456 10.46 21.12 -5.32
N PHE A 457 10.33 21.84 -4.20
CA PHE A 457 11.12 21.64 -2.99
C PHE A 457 10.24 21.27 -1.79
N ASN A 458 10.68 20.26 -1.05
CA ASN A 458 10.08 19.83 0.22
C ASN A 458 11.18 19.46 1.21
N VAL A 459 11.03 19.86 2.47
CA VAL A 459 11.85 19.38 3.58
C VAL A 459 10.94 19.02 4.74
N GLY A 460 11.23 17.91 5.41
CA GLY A 460 10.50 17.44 6.57
C GLY A 460 11.41 16.85 7.63
N VAL A 461 11.04 17.03 8.89
CA VAL A 461 11.76 16.50 10.06
C VAL A 461 10.76 15.80 10.95
N SER A 462 10.89 14.48 11.12
CA SER A 462 10.25 13.75 12.22
C SER A 462 11.21 13.66 13.40
N TYR A 463 10.82 14.11 14.59
CA TYR A 463 11.36 13.56 15.85
C TYR A 463 10.40 12.50 16.36
N PHE A 464 10.92 11.41 16.92
CA PHE A 464 10.09 10.39 17.57
C PHE A 464 10.70 9.87 18.88
N ASN A 465 9.82 9.53 19.81
CA ASN A 465 10.08 8.70 20.99
C ASN A 465 9.09 7.52 20.95
N ILE A 466 9.60 6.30 21.17
CA ILE A 466 8.81 5.07 21.22
C ILE A 466 9.25 4.26 22.45
N GLY A 467 8.43 4.28 23.50
CA GLY A 467 8.62 3.44 24.67
C GLY A 467 7.96 2.06 24.50
N ASN A 468 8.58 1.03 25.09
CA ASN A 468 8.18 -0.36 24.97
C ASN A 468 8.19 -0.86 23.50
N TYR A 469 9.24 -0.57 22.73
CA TYR A 469 9.31 -0.93 21.32
C TYR A 469 9.38 -2.46 21.14
N THR A 470 8.44 -3.04 20.39
CA THR A 470 8.34 -4.50 20.19
C THR A 470 8.83 -4.91 18.80
N TYR A 471 9.80 -5.81 18.74
CA TYR A 471 10.58 -6.24 17.56
C TYR A 471 10.81 -7.75 17.57
N TYR A 472 11.48 -8.31 16.56
CA TYR A 472 11.93 -9.72 16.53
C TYR A 472 13.45 -9.80 16.67
N GLY A 473 13.93 -10.53 17.68
CA GLY A 473 15.34 -10.57 18.07
C GLY A 473 16.25 -11.40 17.15
N LEU A 474 17.52 -11.52 17.52
CA LEU A 474 18.55 -12.34 16.83
C LEU A 474 18.17 -13.83 16.67
N ASP A 475 17.29 -14.30 17.55
CA ASP A 475 16.71 -15.64 17.64
C ASP A 475 15.36 -15.77 16.91
N GLY A 476 14.86 -14.71 16.28
CA GLY A 476 13.57 -14.70 15.57
C GLY A 476 12.34 -14.55 16.48
N PHE A 477 12.49 -14.66 17.80
CA PHE A 477 11.37 -14.51 18.76
C PHE A 477 11.04 -13.04 19.02
N PRO A 478 9.76 -12.69 19.30
CA PRO A 478 9.37 -11.32 19.60
C PRO A 478 9.91 -10.87 20.97
N LYS A 479 10.37 -9.62 21.05
CA LYS A 479 10.99 -9.00 22.23
C LYS A 479 10.55 -7.55 22.37
N GLN A 480 10.60 -7.01 23.59
CA GLN A 480 10.21 -5.63 23.89
C GLN A 480 11.35 -4.88 24.60
N THR A 481 11.62 -3.64 24.21
CA THR A 481 12.70 -2.83 24.81
C THR A 481 12.34 -2.35 26.22
N SER A 482 13.36 -2.32 27.09
CA SER A 482 13.29 -1.69 28.42
C SER A 482 13.57 -0.18 28.37
N SER A 483 14.32 0.27 27.38
CA SER A 483 14.61 1.67 27.08
C SER A 483 13.71 2.21 25.96
N ASP A 484 13.52 3.54 25.95
CA ASP A 484 12.80 4.23 24.88
C ASP A 484 13.66 4.39 23.62
N LEU A 485 13.11 4.02 22.48
CA LEU A 485 13.65 4.30 21.14
C LEU A 485 13.39 5.77 20.80
N ASN A 486 14.42 6.60 20.84
CA ASN A 486 14.36 8.01 20.47
C ASN A 486 15.09 8.22 19.13
N GLY A 487 14.62 9.12 18.26
CA GLY A 487 15.29 9.36 16.99
C GLY A 487 14.76 10.53 16.16
N VAL A 488 15.47 10.79 15.05
CA VAL A 488 15.18 11.85 14.09
C VAL A 488 15.26 11.30 12.66
N ILE A 489 14.30 11.69 11.82
CA ILE A 489 14.30 11.44 10.37
C ILE A 489 14.18 12.78 9.64
N LEU A 490 15.27 13.21 9.00
CA LEU A 490 15.28 14.29 8.02
C LEU A 490 14.92 13.71 6.64
N ARG A 491 14.04 14.40 5.92
CA ARG A 491 13.64 14.10 4.54
C ARG A 491 13.77 15.36 3.72
N LEU A 492 14.39 15.25 2.55
CA LEU A 492 14.65 16.37 1.65
C LEU A 492 14.30 15.91 0.23
N LYS A 493 13.32 16.56 -0.41
CA LYS A 493 13.05 16.39 -1.85
C LYS A 493 13.33 17.70 -2.57
N LYS A 494 14.05 17.62 -3.68
CA LYS A 494 14.32 18.75 -4.56
C LYS A 494 14.39 18.28 -6.01
N ASP A 495 13.49 18.75 -6.85
CA ASP A 495 13.58 18.52 -8.29
C ASP A 495 14.21 19.76 -8.96
N PHE A 496 15.26 19.56 -9.76
CA PHE A 496 15.89 20.62 -10.57
C PHE A 496 15.48 20.49 -12.03
N LYS A 497 15.26 21.62 -12.70
CA LYS A 497 14.75 21.67 -14.07
C LYS A 497 15.61 22.64 -14.89
N LEU A 498 16.35 22.12 -15.87
CA LEU A 498 17.16 22.90 -16.79
C LEU A 498 16.37 23.13 -18.07
N GLY A 499 15.69 24.27 -18.11
CA GLY A 499 14.61 24.53 -19.05
C GLY A 499 13.45 23.54 -18.86
N ASN A 500 12.69 23.27 -19.93
CA ASN A 500 11.55 22.36 -19.88
C ASN A 500 11.94 20.89 -20.16
N ARG A 501 13.21 20.61 -20.46
CA ARG A 501 13.64 19.34 -21.07
C ARG A 501 14.46 18.44 -20.16
N PHE A 502 15.40 18.97 -19.40
CA PHE A 502 16.25 18.16 -18.53
C PHE A 502 15.79 18.32 -17.09
N HIS A 503 15.51 17.20 -16.44
CA HIS A 503 14.99 17.12 -15.09
C HIS A 503 15.92 16.23 -14.26
N LEU A 504 16.18 16.65 -13.03
CA LEU A 504 16.91 15.89 -12.03
C LEU A 504 16.06 15.89 -10.75
N ASP A 505 15.25 14.85 -10.58
CA ASP A 505 14.49 14.60 -9.36
C ASP A 505 15.46 14.08 -8.29
N ASN A 506 15.41 14.59 -7.05
CA ASN A 506 16.27 14.12 -5.95
C ASN A 506 15.45 13.98 -4.67
N SER A 507 15.65 12.87 -3.97
CA SER A 507 15.07 12.54 -2.67
C SER A 507 16.18 12.01 -1.76
N LEU A 508 16.31 12.58 -0.57
CA LEU A 508 17.32 12.21 0.41
C LEU A 508 16.67 12.04 1.78
N VAL A 509 16.92 10.89 2.39
CA VAL A 509 16.52 10.56 3.75
C VAL A 509 17.77 10.37 4.60
N TYR A 510 17.80 11.04 5.75
CA TYR A 510 18.78 10.82 6.81
C TYR A 510 18.06 10.46 8.10
N GLN A 511 18.42 9.34 8.72
CA GLN A 511 17.79 8.84 9.94
C GLN A 511 18.83 8.36 10.97
N VAL A 512 18.61 8.74 12.23
CA VAL A 512 19.41 8.32 13.39
C VAL A 512 18.51 8.10 14.59
N TYR A 513 18.87 7.15 15.45
CA TYR A 513 18.09 6.76 16.62
C TYR A 513 18.98 6.14 17.70
N SER A 514 18.43 5.99 18.91
CA SER A 514 19.15 5.67 20.15
C SER A 514 19.25 4.18 20.50
N LEU A 515 18.78 3.29 19.64
CA LEU A 515 18.89 1.84 19.83
C LEU A 515 20.07 1.26 19.04
N ASP A 516 20.64 0.19 19.61
CA ASP A 516 21.69 -0.60 19.01
C ASP A 516 21.22 -1.36 17.76
N GLN A 517 22.19 -1.75 16.94
CA GLN A 517 21.94 -2.23 15.57
C GLN A 517 21.41 -3.67 15.48
N ASP A 518 21.47 -4.41 16.60
CA ASP A 518 20.87 -5.72 16.84
C ASP A 518 19.36 -5.62 17.16
N VAL A 519 18.90 -4.51 17.73
CA VAL A 519 17.47 -4.25 17.92
C VAL A 519 16.82 -3.68 16.66
N LEU A 520 17.49 -2.72 16.00
CA LEU A 520 16.96 -2.07 14.80
C LEU A 520 18.08 -1.64 13.85
N SER A 521 18.33 -2.41 12.78
CA SER A 521 19.22 -2.00 11.69
C SER A 521 18.48 -1.41 10.50
N LYS A 522 18.87 -0.19 10.11
CA LYS A 522 18.42 0.54 8.92
C LYS A 522 19.58 1.41 8.38
N PRO A 523 19.61 1.74 7.08
CA PRO A 523 20.61 2.66 6.53
C PRO A 523 20.45 4.06 7.15
N LYS A 524 21.54 4.67 7.60
CA LYS A 524 21.53 6.05 8.12
C LYS A 524 21.26 7.08 7.02
N ILE A 525 21.75 6.85 5.80
CA ILE A 525 21.56 7.71 4.62
C ILE A 525 20.94 6.88 3.49
N TYR A 526 19.94 7.45 2.81
CA TYR A 526 19.27 6.84 1.66
C TYR A 526 18.84 7.85 0.58
N SER A 527 19.07 7.56 -0.70
CA SER A 527 18.71 8.40 -1.88
C SER A 527 18.96 7.64 -3.20
N GLU A 528 18.14 7.51 -4.25
CA GLU A 528 16.87 8.12 -4.70
C GLU A 528 17.01 9.42 -5.50
N ASN A 529 17.59 9.31 -6.71
CA ASN A 529 17.70 10.40 -7.69
C ASN A 529 17.33 9.87 -9.09
N SER A 530 16.76 10.72 -9.96
CA SER A 530 16.40 10.35 -11.33
C SER A 530 16.76 11.49 -12.30
N LEU A 531 17.65 11.23 -13.25
CA LEU A 531 18.14 12.18 -14.25
C LEU A 531 17.57 11.81 -15.63
N TYR A 532 16.71 12.66 -16.19
CA TYR A 532 16.01 12.36 -17.44
C TYR A 532 15.83 13.55 -18.39
N TYR A 533 15.79 13.23 -19.67
CA TYR A 533 15.25 14.09 -20.72
C TYR A 533 13.75 13.80 -20.87
N LEU A 534 12.92 14.84 -20.84
CA LEU A 534 11.49 14.80 -21.17
C LEU A 534 11.21 15.79 -22.31
N GLY A 535 10.55 15.33 -23.39
CA GLY A 535 10.25 16.22 -24.51
C GLY A 535 9.44 15.59 -25.61
N PHE A 536 9.45 16.27 -26.76
CA PHE A 536 8.79 15.83 -27.99
C PHE A 536 9.82 15.47 -29.06
N LEU A 537 9.55 14.38 -29.77
CA LEU A 537 10.30 13.93 -30.95
C LEU A 537 9.40 14.07 -32.20
N PHE A 538 9.98 13.87 -33.39
CA PHE A 538 9.26 13.82 -34.68
C PHE A 538 8.20 14.91 -34.87
N ASN A 539 8.60 16.18 -34.83
CA ASN A 539 7.72 17.36 -34.98
C ASN A 539 6.51 17.39 -34.02
N ARG A 540 6.65 16.83 -32.81
CA ARG A 540 5.62 16.66 -31.77
C ARG A 540 4.61 15.51 -31.99
N ALA A 541 4.82 14.65 -32.98
CA ALA A 541 4.00 13.44 -33.16
C ALA A 541 4.16 12.41 -32.02
N LEU A 542 5.25 12.49 -31.24
CA LEU A 542 5.57 11.54 -30.17
C LEU A 542 6.16 12.29 -28.98
N GLN A 543 5.62 12.05 -27.78
CA GLN A 543 6.25 12.51 -26.53
C GLN A 543 7.13 11.37 -25.99
N ALA A 544 8.30 11.71 -25.46
CA ALA A 544 9.25 10.76 -24.89
C ALA A 544 9.85 11.27 -23.58
N SER A 545 10.12 10.34 -22.67
CA SER A 545 11.00 10.51 -21.52
C SER A 545 12.11 9.46 -21.60
N PHE A 546 13.35 9.76 -21.24
CA PHE A 546 14.40 8.74 -21.07
C PHE A 546 15.49 9.22 -20.13
N GLY A 547 16.06 8.31 -19.35
CA GLY A 547 16.96 8.69 -18.26
C GLY A 547 17.54 7.53 -17.47
N VAL A 548 18.07 7.90 -16.30
CA VAL A 548 18.79 7.04 -15.36
C VAL A 548 18.22 7.24 -13.95
N ASP A 549 17.76 6.16 -13.32
CA ASP A 549 17.49 6.14 -11.88
C ASP A 549 18.76 5.71 -11.13
N PHE A 550 19.05 6.38 -10.01
CA PHE A 550 20.18 6.08 -9.13
C PHE A 550 19.73 5.96 -7.67
N ARG A 551 20.00 4.81 -7.05
CA ARG A 551 19.60 4.48 -5.67
C ARG A 551 20.77 3.93 -4.87
N ILE A 552 21.10 4.55 -3.74
CA ILE A 552 22.16 4.12 -2.83
C ILE A 552 21.72 4.21 -1.36
N ALA A 553 22.09 3.19 -0.60
CA ALA A 553 21.91 3.13 0.85
C ALA A 553 23.28 3.05 1.52
N SER A 554 23.46 3.72 2.65
CA SER A 554 24.62 3.50 3.53
C SER A 554 24.53 2.12 4.20
N LYS A 555 25.67 1.47 4.44
CA LYS A 555 25.79 0.20 5.18
C LYS A 555 24.88 0.06 6.42
N TYR A 556 24.28 -1.12 6.59
CA TYR A 556 23.51 -1.55 7.77
C TYR A 556 23.48 -3.09 7.84
N TYR A 557 23.09 -3.70 8.97
CA TYR A 557 22.89 -5.15 9.02
C TYR A 557 21.58 -5.53 8.33
N MET A 558 21.66 -6.43 7.36
CA MET A 558 20.47 -6.89 6.64
C MET A 558 19.60 -7.72 7.58
N PRO A 559 18.27 -7.56 7.63
CA PRO A 559 17.45 -8.50 8.39
C PRO A 559 17.59 -9.93 7.82
N LEU A 560 17.30 -10.92 8.66
CA LEU A 560 16.91 -12.25 8.20
C LEU A 560 15.38 -12.29 8.06
N TYR A 561 14.88 -13.33 7.38
CA TYR A 561 13.46 -13.56 7.17
C TYR A 561 13.08 -14.95 7.67
N LEU A 562 11.95 -15.04 8.37
CA LEU A 562 11.35 -16.28 8.87
C LEU A 562 10.05 -16.54 8.09
N PRO A 563 10.06 -17.48 7.11
CA PRO A 563 8.89 -17.79 6.30
C PRO A 563 7.67 -18.25 7.12
N VAL A 564 7.91 -19.03 8.18
CA VAL A 564 6.86 -19.62 9.05
C VAL A 564 5.86 -18.58 9.54
N THR A 565 6.34 -17.39 9.91
CA THR A 565 5.54 -16.25 10.39
C THR A 565 5.44 -15.11 9.37
N GLY A 566 6.11 -15.21 8.22
CA GLY A 566 6.24 -14.14 7.25
C GLY A 566 6.89 -12.87 7.80
N THR A 567 7.83 -12.99 8.76
CA THR A 567 8.43 -11.84 9.47
C THR A 567 9.93 -11.67 9.24
N PHE A 568 10.36 -10.41 9.21
CA PHE A 568 11.78 -10.06 9.26
C PHE A 568 12.25 -9.94 10.71
N TYR A 569 13.46 -10.43 10.98
CA TYR A 569 14.09 -10.40 12.30
C TYR A 569 15.56 -9.95 12.22
N SER A 570 16.11 -9.50 13.34
CA SER A 570 17.46 -8.91 13.39
C SER A 570 18.59 -9.93 13.25
N GLN A 571 19.77 -9.46 12.82
CA GLN A 571 21.03 -10.20 12.87
C GLN A 571 22.22 -9.22 12.86
N GLU A 572 23.40 -9.70 13.24
CA GLU A 572 24.60 -8.90 13.54
C GLU A 572 25.84 -9.30 12.73
N LYS A 573 25.71 -10.19 11.73
CA LYS A 573 26.86 -10.83 11.04
C LYS A 573 27.07 -10.32 9.62
N LEU A 574 26.01 -10.15 8.82
CA LEU A 574 26.11 -9.66 7.44
C LEU A 574 25.72 -8.17 7.35
N ILE A 575 26.69 -7.32 7.02
CA ILE A 575 26.47 -5.91 6.67
C ILE A 575 26.26 -5.82 5.16
N ILE A 576 25.22 -5.10 4.70
CA ILE A 576 25.15 -4.76 3.28
C ILE A 576 26.23 -3.71 2.97
N GLU A 577 27.16 -4.07 2.09
CA GLU A 577 28.12 -3.12 1.54
C GLU A 577 27.42 -2.08 0.67
N ASN A 578 28.03 -0.89 0.53
CA ASN A 578 27.49 0.13 -0.36
C ASN A 578 27.36 -0.45 -1.79
N TYR A 579 26.13 -0.44 -2.32
CA TYR A 579 25.78 -0.89 -3.66
C TYR A 579 24.84 0.14 -4.30
N PRO A 580 25.31 0.91 -5.31
CA PRO A 580 24.45 1.78 -6.09
C PRO A 580 23.62 0.93 -7.06
N SER A 581 22.30 0.93 -6.95
CA SER A 581 21.41 0.41 -7.99
C SER A 581 21.23 1.48 -9.06
N ILE A 582 21.59 1.17 -10.29
CA ILE A 582 21.41 2.02 -11.46
C ILE A 582 20.41 1.33 -12.39
N ASP A 583 19.32 2.01 -12.73
CA ASP A 583 18.40 1.55 -13.75
C ASP A 583 18.38 2.53 -14.94
N LEU A 584 18.26 2.03 -16.16
CA LEU A 584 18.07 2.84 -17.37
C LEU A 584 16.61 2.72 -17.83
N PHE A 585 15.99 3.82 -18.27
CA PHE A 585 14.60 3.79 -18.73
C PHE A 585 14.32 4.66 -19.96
N ALA A 586 13.28 4.30 -20.71
CA ALA A 586 12.69 5.10 -21.78
C ALA A 586 11.16 4.89 -21.83
N ASN A 587 10.41 5.99 -21.80
CA ASN A 587 8.95 6.02 -21.87
C ASN A 587 8.51 6.77 -23.13
N VAL A 588 7.45 6.29 -23.78
CA VAL A 588 6.93 6.85 -25.04
C VAL A 588 5.41 6.97 -24.94
N LYS A 589 4.85 8.12 -25.36
CA LYS A 589 3.40 8.35 -25.44
C LYS A 589 3.00 8.64 -26.89
N ILE A 590 2.01 7.87 -27.35
CA ILE A 590 1.34 8.00 -28.64
C ILE A 590 -0.15 8.11 -28.30
N ASP A 591 -0.62 9.35 -28.16
CA ASP A 591 -1.99 9.67 -27.71
C ASP A 591 -2.42 8.92 -26.43
N ALA A 592 -3.41 8.02 -26.52
CA ALA A 592 -3.96 7.24 -25.42
C ALA A 592 -3.05 6.08 -24.94
N LEU A 593 -2.07 5.70 -25.76
CA LEU A 593 -1.12 4.62 -25.48
C LEU A 593 0.18 5.16 -24.90
N ARG A 594 0.62 4.57 -23.80
CA ARG A 594 1.96 4.75 -23.23
C ARG A 594 2.70 3.43 -23.24
N LEU A 595 3.98 3.47 -23.61
CA LEU A 595 4.92 2.36 -23.56
C LEU A 595 6.08 2.74 -22.63
N PHE A 596 6.66 1.77 -21.93
CA PHE A 596 7.92 1.96 -21.22
C PHE A 596 8.86 0.78 -21.46
N PHE A 597 10.15 1.07 -21.38
CA PHE A 597 11.25 0.12 -21.46
C PHE A 597 12.18 0.43 -20.28
N LYS A 598 12.60 -0.59 -19.52
CA LYS A 598 13.52 -0.43 -18.38
C LYS A 598 14.59 -1.52 -18.41
N VAL A 599 15.84 -1.16 -18.12
CA VAL A 599 16.91 -2.10 -17.76
C VAL A 599 17.22 -1.86 -16.29
N ASN A 600 16.73 -2.76 -15.42
CA ASN A 600 17.01 -2.69 -13.99
C ASN A 600 18.45 -3.13 -13.71
N ASN A 601 19.01 -2.63 -12.61
CA ASN A 601 20.27 -3.06 -11.99
C ASN A 601 21.46 -3.20 -12.97
N VAL A 602 21.67 -2.19 -13.81
CA VAL A 602 22.80 -2.09 -14.76
C VAL A 602 24.15 -2.15 -14.06
N SER A 603 24.23 -1.74 -12.79
CA SER A 603 25.40 -1.86 -11.91
C SER A 603 25.96 -3.27 -11.79
N GLN A 604 25.13 -4.31 -11.94
CA GLN A 604 25.57 -5.70 -11.81
C GLN A 604 26.56 -6.06 -12.92
N GLY A 605 27.72 -6.61 -12.55
CA GLY A 605 28.81 -6.93 -13.48
C GLY A 605 29.49 -5.70 -14.10
N LEU A 606 29.22 -4.49 -13.61
CA LEU A 606 29.92 -3.25 -13.96
C LEU A 606 30.56 -2.58 -12.73
N ILE A 607 29.94 -2.72 -11.55
CA ILE A 607 30.41 -2.15 -10.28
C ILE A 607 30.71 -3.27 -9.27
N LYS A 608 29.84 -4.28 -9.18
CA LYS A 608 30.00 -5.54 -8.43
C LYS A 608 29.21 -6.66 -9.11
N GLU A 609 29.57 -7.93 -8.90
CA GLU A 609 28.83 -9.09 -9.43
C GLU A 609 27.41 -9.25 -8.86
N GLY A 610 27.14 -8.62 -7.72
CA GLY A 610 25.81 -8.51 -7.15
C GLY A 610 25.82 -7.93 -5.73
N THR A 611 24.71 -8.14 -5.04
CA THR A 611 24.52 -7.86 -3.62
C THR A 611 23.27 -8.61 -3.13
N TYR A 612 23.06 -8.64 -1.82
CA TYR A 612 21.87 -9.22 -1.19
C TYR A 612 20.76 -8.17 -1.01
N SER A 613 19.49 -8.60 -0.91
CA SER A 613 18.31 -7.77 -0.58
C SER A 613 17.80 -8.02 0.85
N SER A 614 17.90 -9.27 1.30
CA SER A 614 17.81 -9.75 2.68
C SER A 614 18.96 -10.74 2.89
N LYS A 615 19.38 -11.07 4.13
CA LYS A 615 20.52 -11.99 4.30
C LYS A 615 20.22 -13.35 3.63
N TYR A 616 21.13 -13.81 2.77
CA TYR A 616 21.00 -14.98 1.86
C TYR A 616 19.95 -14.89 0.73
N TYR A 617 19.25 -13.76 0.55
CA TYR A 617 18.37 -13.52 -0.60
C TYR A 617 19.02 -12.52 -1.57
N PRO A 618 19.54 -12.94 -2.74
CA PRO A 618 20.19 -12.03 -3.69
C PRO A 618 19.25 -10.94 -4.22
N PHE A 619 19.78 -9.76 -4.50
CA PHE A 619 19.01 -8.65 -5.07
C PHE A 619 18.68 -8.88 -6.56
N ASP A 620 17.57 -8.27 -7.02
CA ASP A 620 17.04 -8.37 -8.38
C ASP A 620 18.15 -8.23 -9.45
N GLU A 621 18.26 -9.21 -10.35
CA GLU A 621 19.32 -9.26 -11.37
C GLU A 621 19.19 -8.16 -12.45
N ARG A 622 20.29 -7.89 -13.17
CA ARG A 622 20.30 -7.00 -14.34
C ARG A 622 19.35 -7.50 -15.42
N SER A 623 18.25 -6.80 -15.62
CA SER A 623 17.06 -7.35 -16.30
C SER A 623 16.34 -6.32 -17.15
N PHE A 624 16.05 -6.69 -18.40
CA PHE A 624 15.20 -5.91 -19.30
C PHE A 624 13.71 -6.15 -18.99
N ARG A 625 12.93 -5.09 -19.02
CA ARG A 625 11.47 -5.10 -18.90
C ARG A 625 10.83 -4.17 -19.92
N PHE A 626 9.66 -4.56 -20.38
CA PHE A 626 8.80 -3.78 -21.27
C PHE A 626 7.39 -3.74 -20.68
N GLY A 627 6.68 -2.65 -20.89
CA GLY A 627 5.25 -2.65 -20.64
C GLY A 627 4.50 -1.53 -21.34
N LEU A 628 3.18 -1.62 -21.27
CA LEU A 628 2.23 -0.71 -21.87
C LEU A 628 1.15 -0.30 -20.87
N SER A 629 0.63 0.92 -21.04
CA SER A 629 -0.59 1.40 -20.40
C SER A 629 -1.45 2.09 -21.46
N TRP A 630 -2.65 1.56 -21.69
CA TRP A 630 -3.63 2.13 -22.60
C TRP A 630 -4.84 2.60 -21.80
N MET A 631 -5.25 3.85 -21.99
CA MET A 631 -6.42 4.46 -21.34
C MET A 631 -7.42 4.87 -22.41
N PHE A 632 -8.56 4.20 -22.46
CA PHE A 632 -9.63 4.54 -23.38
C PHE A 632 -10.43 5.72 -22.82
N LYS A 633 -10.55 6.80 -23.60
CA LYS A 633 -11.58 7.82 -23.45
C LYS A 633 -12.57 7.59 -24.60
N ASN A 634 -13.76 7.07 -24.27
CA ASN A 634 -14.89 6.88 -25.19
C ASN A 634 -15.96 7.95 -24.91
#